data_AF-A0A0L7LNV5-F1
#
_entry.id   AF-A0A0L7LNV5-F1
#
_cell.length_a   1.000
_cell.length_b   1.000
_cell.length_c   1.000
_cell.angle_alpha   90.00
_cell.angle_beta   90.00
_cell.angle_gamma   90.00
#
_symmetry.space_group_name_H-M   'P 1'
#
loop_
_entity.id
_entity.type
_entity.pdbx_description
1 polymer ?
#
loop_
_entity_poly.entity_id
_entity_poly.type
_entity_poly.pdbx_seq_one_letter_code
_entity_poly.pdbx_strand_id
1 'polypeptide(L)' 'MYNGFTYSQNSKTENNFYCTRRRLGKCRAKVKVTTEGRLESVNQFHNHDPPNYVTIGGKLVKITNITSFLLTEASTC' A
#
# COMPACT_ATOMS: atom_id res chain seq x y z
N MET A 1 6.62 -2.68 -1.89
CA MET A 1 5.14 -2.79 -1.92
C MET A 1 4.77 -4.26 -1.94
N TYR A 2 3.62 -4.64 -1.39
CA TYR A 2 3.14 -6.02 -1.42
C TYR A 2 1.61 -6.04 -1.52
N ASN A 3 1.06 -6.80 -2.48
CA ASN A 3 -0.37 -6.98 -2.71
C ASN A 3 -1.18 -5.66 -2.78
N GLY A 4 -0.69 -4.65 -3.51
CA GLY A 4 -1.36 -3.34 -3.64
C GLY A 4 -1.23 -2.41 -2.41
N PHE A 5 -0.64 -2.88 -1.31
CA PHE A 5 -0.41 -2.09 -0.11
C PHE A 5 1.05 -1.64 0.02
N THR A 6 1.24 -0.46 0.63
CA THR A 6 2.56 0.06 0.98
C THR A 6 2.95 -0.31 2.39
N TYR A 7 4.17 -0.79 2.53
CA TYR A 7 4.78 -1.13 3.81
C TYR A 7 6.03 -0.28 4.03
N SER A 8 6.25 0.12 5.27
CA SER A 8 7.46 0.81 5.74
C SER A 8 8.19 -0.07 6.74
N GLN A 9 9.50 -0.15 6.60
CA GLN A 9 10.39 -0.79 7.56
C GLN A 9 10.50 0.06 8.82
N ASN A 10 10.64 -0.57 9.98
CA ASN A 10 10.97 0.13 11.21
C ASN A 10 12.49 0.14 11.40
N SER A 11 13.09 1.28 11.75
CA SER A 11 14.55 1.40 11.97
C SER A 11 15.08 0.48 13.07
N LYS A 12 14.21 -0.01 13.97
CA LYS A 12 14.57 -0.92 15.06
C LYS A 12 14.59 -2.40 14.67
N THR A 13 14.02 -2.78 13.52
CA THR A 13 14.00 -4.18 13.11
C THR A 13 14.02 -4.30 11.61
N GLU A 14 15.16 -4.75 11.09
CA GLU A 14 15.43 -4.75 9.66
C GLU A 14 14.50 -5.70 8.87
N ASN A 15 14.00 -6.74 9.53
CA ASN A 15 13.21 -7.78 8.89
C ASN A 15 11.69 -7.58 9.02
N ASN A 16 11.24 -6.53 9.70
CA ASN A 16 9.81 -6.28 9.94
C ASN A 16 9.33 -5.04 9.18
N PHE A 17 8.39 -5.28 8.27
CA PHE A 17 7.70 -4.28 7.48
C PHE A 17 6.26 -4.15 7.97
N TYR A 18 5.79 -2.91 8.12
CA TYR A 18 4.45 -2.62 8.61
C TYR A 18 3.69 -1.78 7.61
N CYS A 19 2.38 -1.97 7.51
CA CYS A 19 1.56 -1.11 6.65
C CYS A 19 1.75 0.37 7.05
N THR A 20 1.91 1.25 6.07
CA THR A 20 2.13 2.69 6.32
C THR A 20 0.95 3.34 7.04
N ARG A 21 -0.27 2.81 6.88
CA ARG A 21 -1.46 3.26 7.63
C ARG A 21 -1.56 2.67 9.04
N ARG A 22 -0.55 1.94 9.54
CA ARG A 22 -0.51 1.45 10.92
C ARG A 22 -0.66 2.59 11.94
N ARG A 23 0.01 3.73 11.72
CA ARG A 23 -0.03 4.87 12.65
C ARG A 23 -1.31 5.70 12.51
N LEU A 24 -1.77 5.96 11.29
CA LEU A 24 -2.95 6.80 11.02
C LEU A 24 -4.28 6.04 11.14
N GLY A 25 -4.35 4.79 10.67
CA GLY A 25 -5.57 4.00 10.59
C GLY A 25 -5.59 2.78 11.52
N LYS A 26 -4.62 2.64 12.43
CA LYS A 26 -4.49 1.47 13.35
C LYS A 26 -4.43 0.11 12.61
N CYS A 27 -3.97 0.11 11.36
CA CYS A 27 -3.83 -1.11 10.57
C CYS A 27 -2.81 -2.07 11.20
N ARG A 28 -3.16 -3.36 11.29
CA ARG A 28 -2.34 -4.40 11.93
C ARG A 28 -1.54 -5.25 10.92
N ALA A 29 -1.67 -4.97 9.63
CA ALA A 29 -0.93 -5.68 8.60
C ALA A 29 0.59 -5.53 8.76
N LYS A 30 1.28 -6.66 8.62
CA LYS A 30 2.71 -6.84 8.84
C LYS A 30 3.25 -7.82 7.82
N VAL A 31 4.45 -7.56 7.32
CA VAL A 31 5.25 -8.48 6.53
C VAL A 31 6.55 -8.70 7.27
N LYS A 32 6.94 -9.95 7.46
CA LYS A 32 8.25 -10.35 7.96
C LYS A 32 9.02 -10.98 6.81
N VAL A 33 10.24 -10.52 6.60
CA VAL A 33 11.15 -11.07 5.61
C VAL A 33 12.32 -11.77 6.31
N THR A 34 12.92 -12.74 5.64
CA THR A 34 14.18 -13.34 6.06
C THR A 34 15.34 -12.38 5.78
N THR A 35 16.51 -12.67 6.34
CA THR A 35 17.76 -11.94 6.05
C THR A 35 18.15 -12.00 4.56
N GLU A 36 17.69 -13.01 3.84
CA GLU A 36 17.86 -13.15 2.39
C GLU A 36 16.82 -12.37 1.57
N GLY A 37 15.93 -11.60 2.23
CA GLY A 37 14.88 -10.83 1.57
C GLY A 37 13.68 -11.64 1.10
N ARG A 38 13.54 -12.92 1.52
CA ARG A 38 12.36 -13.74 1.21
C ARG A 38 11.24 -13.49 2.20
N LEU A 39 9.99 -13.66 1.78
CA LEU A 39 8.84 -13.53 2.68
C LEU A 39 8.80 -14.71 3.66
N GLU A 40 8.92 -14.42 4.95
CA GLU A 40 8.84 -15.43 6.02
C GLU A 40 7.42 -15.56 6.56
N SER A 41 6.75 -14.42 6.78
CA SER A 41 5.39 -14.39 7.32
C SER A 41 4.67 -13.13 6.90
N VAL A 42 3.39 -13.26 6.55
CA VAL A 42 2.57 -12.13 6.12
C VAL A 42 1.24 -12.14 6.85
N ASN A 43 0.95 -11.04 7.54
CA ASN A 43 -0.38 -10.70 8.01
C ASN A 43 -0.99 -9.67 7.04
N GLN A 44 -1.99 -10.11 6.27
CA GLN A 44 -2.68 -9.32 5.26
C GLN A 44 -3.98 -8.68 5.76
N PHE A 45 -4.24 -8.69 7.07
CA PHE A 45 -5.43 -8.08 7.62
C PHE A 45 -5.33 -6.55 7.62
N HIS A 46 -5.92 -5.92 6.61
CA HIS A 46 -6.06 -4.48 6.49
C HIS A 46 -7.46 -4.05 6.89
N ASN A 47 -7.55 -2.92 7.59
CA ASN A 47 -8.81 -2.30 8.00
C ASN A 47 -9.11 -1.04 7.17
N HIS A 48 -8.52 -0.95 5.99
CA HIS A 48 -8.66 0.17 5.08
C HIS A 48 -8.45 -0.32 3.65
N ASP A 49 -9.01 0.42 2.69
CA ASP A 49 -8.80 0.14 1.28
C ASP A 49 -7.34 0.38 0.84
N PRO A 50 -6.89 -0.32 -0.22
CA PRO A 50 -5.61 -0.06 -0.84
C PRO A 50 -5.48 1.42 -1.23
N PRO A 51 -4.30 2.04 -1.02
CA PRO A 51 -4.01 3.35 -1.60
C PRO A 51 -3.96 3.28 -3.14
N ASN A 52 -4.60 4.26 -3.80
CA ASN A 52 -4.50 4.43 -5.25
C ASN A 52 -3.12 4.98 -5.62
N TYR A 53 -2.34 4.19 -6.35
CA TYR A 53 -1.07 4.61 -6.96
C TYR A 53 -1.18 4.52 -8.47
N VAL A 54 -0.62 5.51 -9.17
CA VAL A 54 -0.43 5.47 -10.61
C VAL A 54 1.04 5.60 -10.95
N THR A 55 1.47 4.94 -12.01
CA THR A 55 2.82 5.08 -12.55
C THR A 55 2.80 6.17 -13.62
N ILE A 56 3.47 7.29 -13.37
CA ILE A 56 3.62 8.38 -14.35
C ILE A 56 5.11 8.47 -14.70
N GLY A 57 5.46 8.18 -15.96
CA GLY A 57 6.85 8.24 -16.44
C GLY A 57 7.81 7.33 -15.67
N GLY A 58 7.36 6.15 -15.24
CA GLY A 58 8.17 5.19 -14.47
C GLY A 58 8.27 5.48 -12.96
N LYS A 59 7.65 6.55 -12.45
CA LYS A 59 7.58 6.86 -11.02
C LYS A 59 6.20 6.53 -10.45
N LEU A 60 6.18 5.91 -9.27
CA LEU A 60 4.95 5.65 -8.51
C LEU A 60 4.51 6.93 -7.78
N VAL A 61 3.33 7.44 -8.14
CA VAL A 61 2.72 8.64 -7.54
C VAL A 61 1.44 8.24 -6.80
N LYS A 62 1.32 8.69 -5.54
CA LYS A 62 0.12 8.47 -4.72
C LYS A 62 -0.97 9.47 -5.12
N ILE A 63 -2.16 9.00 -5.45
CA ILE A 63 -3.31 9.87 -5.70
C ILE A 63 -4.02 10.12 -4.36
N THR A 64 -4.07 11.36 -3.91
CA THR A 64 -4.73 11.78 -2.65
C THR A 64 -6.04 12.55 -2.86
N ASN A 65 -6.35 12.99 -4.08
CA ASN A 65 -7.63 13.60 -4.43
C ASN A 65 -8.34 12.73 -5.47
N ILE A 66 -9.42 12.09 -5.05
CA ILE A 66 -10.41 11.44 -5.92
C ILE A 66 -11.62 12.37 -6.10
N THR A 67 -11.40 13.65 -6.37
CA THR A 67 -12.43 14.46 -7.01
C THR A 67 -12.15 14.40 -8.50
N SER A 68 -13.13 13.91 -9.28
CA SER A 68 -13.16 13.83 -10.74
C SER A 68 -12.28 12.76 -11.43
N PHE A 69 -12.69 11.48 -11.35
CA PHE A 69 -12.49 10.55 -12.48
C PHE A 69 -13.67 9.57 -12.66
N LEU A 70 -14.87 9.93 -12.16
CA LEU A 70 -16.11 9.19 -12.38
C LEU A 70 -17.15 10.04 -13.12
N LEU A 71 -16.79 10.74 -14.20
CA LEU A 71 -17.77 11.38 -15.09
C LEU A 71 -17.29 11.42 -16.56
N THR A 72 -16.86 10.29 -17.14
CA THR A 72 -16.67 10.26 -18.60
C THR A 72 -16.96 8.91 -19.26
N GLU A 73 -17.89 8.12 -18.71
CA GLU A 73 -18.43 6.93 -19.42
C GLU A 73 -19.96 6.83 -19.29
N ALA A 74 -20.67 7.95 -19.46
CA ALA A 74 -22.12 7.94 -19.62
C ALA A 74 -22.59 9.06 -20.55
N SER A 75 -22.15 9.04 -21.81
CA SER A 75 -22.78 9.78 -22.92
C SER A 75 -22.37 9.17 -24.26
N THR A 76 -22.94 8.00 -24.56
CA THR A 76 -23.33 7.64 -25.92
C THR A 76 -24.32 6.48 -25.84
N CYS A 77 -25.60 6.81 -25.99
CA CYS A 77 -26.63 6.14 -26.78
C CYS A 77 -27.93 6.93 -26.60
#